data_AF-A0A840NIL9-F1
#
_entry.id   AF-A0A840NIL9-F1
#
_cell.length_a   1.000
_cell.length_b   1.000
_cell.length_c   1.000
_cell.angle_alpha   90.00
_cell.angle_beta   90.00
_cell.angle_gamma   90.00
#
_symmetry.space_group_name_H-M   'P 1'
#
loop_
_entity.id
_entity.type
_entity.pdbx_description
1 polymer ?
#
loop_
_entity_poly.entity_id
_entity_poly.type
_entity_poly.pdbx_seq_one_letter_code
_entity_poly.pdbx_strand_id
1 'polypeptide(L)'
;MPDSTSWQAELAHAGEHAAITAHQPDVLAELLEHSARAWHSANPVTAESQWIRALTIRLCLPSDDALLATVDALTQLYAQHHRWSLVLDLNLWLLAYCDDHGHLAGAVHAHLALVHAGRSLPAREHLGP
;
A
#
# COMPACT_ATOMS: atom_id res chain seq x y z
N MET A 1 2.79 9.05 -31.13
CA MET A 1 2.67 7.64 -30.69
C MET A 1 1.33 7.53 -30.00
N PRO A 2 0.53 6.47 -30.23
CA PRO A 2 -0.65 6.25 -29.40
C PRO A 2 -0.19 6.14 -27.94
N ASP A 3 -0.85 6.87 -27.04
CA ASP A 3 -0.48 6.95 -25.63
C ASP A 3 -0.50 5.53 -25.03
N SER A 4 0.68 5.01 -24.70
CA SER A 4 0.85 3.66 -24.13
C SER A 4 0.06 3.47 -22.82
N THR A 5 -0.41 4.54 -22.21
CA THR A 5 -1.25 4.55 -21.01
C THR A 5 -2.71 4.20 -21.28
N SER A 6 -3.26 4.45 -22.49
CA SER A 6 -4.70 4.23 -22.73
C SER A 6 -5.06 2.75 -22.81
N TRP A 7 -4.30 1.94 -23.56
CA TRP A 7 -4.56 0.51 -23.67
C TRP A 7 -4.30 -0.24 -22.35
N GLN A 8 -3.34 0.24 -21.54
CA GLN A 8 -3.05 -0.33 -20.22
C GLN A 8 -4.20 -0.08 -19.25
N ALA A 9 -4.79 1.12 -19.28
CA ALA A 9 -5.97 1.45 -18.48
C ALA A 9 -7.19 0.62 -18.89
N GLU A 10 -7.42 0.46 -20.20
CA GLU A 10 -8.50 -0.38 -20.73
C GLU A 10 -8.33 -1.86 -20.34
N LEU A 11 -7.10 -2.40 -20.46
CA LEU A 11 -6.78 -3.77 -20.07
C LEU A 11 -6.97 -3.98 -18.56
N ALA A 12 -6.50 -3.04 -17.73
CA ALA A 12 -6.70 -3.08 -16.29
C ALA A 12 -8.20 -3.08 -15.93
N HIS A 13 -8.99 -2.22 -16.56
CA HIS A 13 -10.43 -2.16 -16.32
C HIS A 13 -11.16 -3.45 -16.74
N ALA A 14 -10.82 -4.01 -17.91
CA ALA A 14 -11.36 -5.28 -18.37
C ALA A 14 -11.00 -6.43 -17.42
N GLY A 15 -9.75 -6.46 -16.94
CA GLY A 15 -9.28 -7.43 -15.95
C GLY A 15 -10.02 -7.31 -14.61
N GLU A 16 -10.17 -6.10 -14.07
CA GLU A 16 -10.94 -5.84 -12.85
C GLU A 16 -12.38 -6.34 -13.01
N HIS A 17 -13.04 -6.02 -14.12
CA HIS A 17 -14.41 -6.47 -14.40
C HIS A 17 -14.53 -7.99 -14.49
N ALA A 18 -13.57 -8.66 -15.14
CA ALA A 18 -13.53 -10.11 -15.24
C ALA A 18 -13.34 -10.77 -13.88
N ALA A 19 -12.41 -10.28 -13.04
CA ALA A 19 -12.15 -10.80 -11.70
C ALA A 19 -13.37 -10.64 -10.77
N ILE A 20 -14.06 -9.49 -10.86
CA ILE A 20 -15.31 -9.24 -10.13
C ILE A 20 -16.40 -10.23 -10.55
N THR A 21 -16.58 -10.41 -11.87
CA THR A 21 -17.61 -11.30 -12.43
C THR A 21 -17.33 -12.77 -12.09
N ALA A 22 -16.06 -13.16 -12.06
CA ALA A 22 -15.62 -14.50 -11.69
C ALA A 22 -15.55 -14.74 -10.16
N HIS A 23 -15.82 -13.71 -9.34
CA HIS A 23 -15.70 -13.74 -7.89
C HIS A 23 -14.30 -14.20 -7.40
N GLN A 24 -13.25 -13.65 -8.00
CA GLN A 24 -11.84 -13.95 -7.67
C GLN A 24 -11.19 -12.74 -6.97
N PRO A 25 -11.37 -12.58 -5.64
CA PRO A 25 -10.87 -11.42 -4.90
C PRO A 25 -9.34 -11.36 -4.84
N ASP A 26 -8.67 -12.50 -4.78
CA ASP A 26 -7.21 -12.62 -4.85
C ASP A 26 -6.66 -12.06 -6.18
N VAL A 27 -7.24 -12.48 -7.30
CA VAL A 27 -6.88 -11.99 -8.64
C VAL A 27 -7.18 -10.49 -8.78
N LEU A 28 -8.32 -10.04 -8.25
CA LEU A 28 -8.66 -8.62 -8.25
C LEU A 28 -7.61 -7.78 -7.50
N ALA A 29 -7.20 -8.23 -6.31
CA ALA A 29 -6.17 -7.54 -5.53
C ALA A 29 -4.83 -7.46 -6.29
N GLU A 30 -4.40 -8.56 -6.93
CA GLU A 30 -3.17 -8.58 -7.73
C GLU A 30 -3.21 -7.61 -8.93
N LEU A 31 -4.34 -7.56 -9.63
CA LEU A 31 -4.54 -6.63 -10.75
C LEU A 31 -4.48 -5.18 -10.29
N LEU A 32 -5.09 -4.86 -9.15
CA LEU A 32 -5.04 -3.53 -8.55
C LEU A 32 -3.62 -3.14 -8.15
N GLU A 33 -2.87 -4.05 -7.51
CA GLU A 33 -1.46 -3.82 -7.17
C GLU A 33 -0.59 -3.60 -8.42
N HIS A 34 -0.85 -4.35 -9.50
CA HIS A 34 -0.13 -4.18 -10.77
C HIS A 34 -0.46 -2.82 -11.42
N SER A 35 -1.73 -2.46 -11.43
CA SER A 35 -2.20 -1.14 -11.88
C SER A 35 -1.56 -0.02 -11.06
N ALA A 36 -1.50 -0.16 -9.73
CA ALA A 36 -0.87 0.80 -8.85
C ALA A 36 0.61 1.03 -9.19
N ARG A 37 1.37 -0.04 -9.42
CA ARG A 37 2.79 0.03 -9.83
C ARG A 37 2.97 0.75 -11.17
N ALA A 38 2.06 0.54 -12.13
CA ALA A 38 2.10 1.24 -13.42
C ALA A 38 1.83 2.75 -13.26
N TRP A 39 0.93 3.14 -12.36
CA TRP A 39 0.59 4.53 -12.09
C TRP A 39 1.55 5.24 -11.15
N HIS A 40 2.35 4.51 -10.37
CA HIS A 40 3.18 5.05 -9.28
C HIS A 40 3.94 6.33 -9.64
N SER A 41 4.67 6.34 -10.75
CA SER A 41 5.46 7.50 -11.18
C SER A 41 4.67 8.55 -11.97
N ALA A 42 3.54 8.18 -12.57
CA ALA A 42 2.77 9.03 -13.46
C ALA A 42 1.62 9.77 -12.74
N ASN A 43 0.95 9.08 -11.83
CA ASN A 43 -0.16 9.60 -11.04
C ASN A 43 -0.18 8.89 -9.66
N PRO A 44 0.54 9.43 -8.65
CA PRO A 44 0.65 8.80 -7.34
C PRO A 44 -0.68 8.73 -6.59
N VAL A 45 -1.63 9.61 -6.88
CA VAL A 45 -2.98 9.58 -6.30
C VAL A 45 -3.75 8.37 -6.84
N THR A 46 -3.64 8.09 -8.14
CA THR A 46 -4.23 6.87 -8.71
C THR A 46 -3.55 5.63 -8.13
N ALA A 47 -2.23 5.61 -8.02
CA ALA A 47 -1.51 4.48 -7.43
C ALA A 47 -1.94 4.19 -5.98
N GLU A 48 -2.03 5.23 -5.15
CA GLU A 48 -2.55 5.15 -3.78
C GLU A 48 -3.95 4.54 -3.75
N SER A 49 -4.88 5.06 -4.55
CA SER A 49 -6.26 4.56 -4.62
C SER A 49 -6.31 3.06 -4.95
N GLN A 50 -5.50 2.62 -5.91
CA GLN A 50 -5.45 1.20 -6.30
C GLN A 50 -4.86 0.32 -5.20
N TRP A 51 -3.80 0.74 -4.52
CA TRP A 51 -3.25 -0.01 -3.39
C TRP A 51 -4.18 -0.04 -2.17
N ILE A 52 -4.93 1.04 -1.88
CA ILE A 52 -5.92 1.03 -0.79
C ILE A 52 -7.05 0.04 -1.10
N ARG A 53 -7.54 0.00 -2.36
CA ARG A 53 -8.53 -0.99 -2.80
C ARG A 53 -7.98 -2.41 -2.67
N ALA A 54 -6.75 -2.66 -3.09
CA ALA A 54 -6.09 -3.95 -2.92
C ALA A 54 -5.99 -4.34 -1.43
N LEU A 55 -5.52 -3.43 -0.56
CA LEU A 55 -5.39 -3.67 0.88
C LEU A 55 -6.73 -4.04 1.51
N THR A 56 -7.80 -3.35 1.11
CA THR A 56 -9.17 -3.63 1.60
C THR A 56 -9.60 -5.05 1.26
N ILE A 57 -9.24 -5.54 0.06
CA ILE A 57 -9.54 -6.92 -0.34
C ILE A 57 -8.64 -7.90 0.41
N ARG A 58 -7.34 -7.62 0.53
CA ARG A 58 -6.37 -8.49 1.23
C ARG A 58 -6.74 -8.72 2.71
N LEU A 59 -7.32 -7.72 3.38
CA LEU A 59 -7.84 -7.85 4.74
C LEU A 59 -8.94 -8.91 4.91
N CYS A 60 -9.61 -9.28 3.82
CA CYS A 60 -10.64 -10.32 3.81
C CYS A 60 -10.11 -11.69 3.39
N LEU A 61 -8.81 -11.81 3.10
CA LEU A 61 -8.16 -13.03 2.61
C LEU A 61 -7.21 -13.60 3.68
N PRO A 62 -6.99 -14.93 3.71
CA PRO A 62 -6.17 -15.58 4.73
C PRO A 62 -4.64 -15.43 4.51
N SER A 63 -4.20 -14.47 3.71
CA SER A 63 -2.79 -14.32 3.29
C SER A 63 -2.19 -13.03 3.81
N ASP A 64 -1.49 -13.13 4.94
CA ASP A 64 -0.84 -11.97 5.59
C ASP A 64 0.36 -11.47 4.80
N ASP A 65 1.07 -12.35 4.08
CA ASP A 65 2.24 -11.96 3.29
C ASP A 65 1.86 -10.95 2.19
N ALA A 66 0.73 -11.17 1.51
CA ALA A 66 0.25 -10.27 0.47
C ALA A 66 -0.31 -8.95 1.06
N LEU A 67 -0.88 -9.00 2.26
CA LEU A 67 -1.27 -7.81 3.01
C LEU A 67 -0.05 -6.96 3.37
N LEU A 68 0.98 -7.57 3.94
CA LEU A 68 2.23 -6.90 4.33
C LEU A 68 2.92 -6.26 3.11
N ALA A 69 3.00 -6.98 1.98
CA ALA A 69 3.55 -6.45 0.74
C ALA A 69 2.78 -5.21 0.23
N THR A 70 1.46 -5.18 0.41
CA THR A 70 0.63 -4.02 0.04
C THR A 70 0.87 -2.83 0.97
N VAL A 71 0.98 -3.08 2.28
CA VAL A 71 1.31 -2.05 3.28
C VAL A 71 2.69 -1.46 3.04
N ASP A 72 3.67 -2.29 2.67
CA ASP A 72 5.01 -1.87 2.28
C ASP A 72 4.98 -0.92 1.09
N ALA A 73 4.23 -1.26 0.05
CA ALA A 73 4.10 -0.44 -1.15
C ALA A 73 3.47 0.94 -0.83
N LEU A 74 2.43 0.99 0.01
CA LEU A 74 1.83 2.24 0.47
C LEU A 74 2.79 3.05 1.35
N THR A 75 3.52 2.40 2.25
CA THR A 75 4.52 3.04 3.09
C THR A 75 5.61 3.70 2.24
N GLN A 76 6.11 2.99 1.23
CA GLN A 76 7.10 3.52 0.28
C GLN A 76 6.54 4.70 -0.51
N LEU A 77 5.32 4.60 -1.03
CA LEU A 77 4.66 5.71 -1.73
C LEU A 77 4.57 6.95 -0.83
N TYR A 78 4.07 6.81 0.39
CA TYR A 78 3.93 7.94 1.31
C TYR A 78 5.28 8.54 1.70
N ALA A 79 6.30 7.71 1.95
CA ALA A 79 7.64 8.16 2.29
C ALA A 79 8.29 8.97 1.14
N GLN A 80 8.18 8.48 -0.10
CA GLN A 80 8.72 9.17 -1.29
C GLN A 80 8.08 10.55 -1.51
N HIS A 81 6.81 10.71 -1.15
CA HIS A 81 6.09 11.98 -1.22
C HIS A 81 6.11 12.77 0.10
N HIS A 82 6.97 12.40 1.06
CA HIS A 82 7.14 13.05 2.36
C HIS A 82 5.85 13.16 3.20
N ARG A 83 4.89 12.24 3.01
CA ARG A 83 3.63 12.16 3.77
C ARG A 83 3.82 11.36 5.05
N TRP A 84 4.73 11.82 5.92
CA TRP A 84 5.17 11.09 7.11
C TRP A 84 4.07 10.77 8.12
N SER A 85 3.07 11.64 8.26
CA SER A 85 1.91 11.34 9.12
C SER A 85 1.21 10.06 8.69
N LEU A 86 1.02 9.87 7.38
CA LEU A 86 0.37 8.67 6.85
C LEU A 86 1.25 7.43 6.90
N VAL A 87 2.57 7.59 6.80
CA VAL A 87 3.51 6.50 7.11
C VAL A 87 3.31 6.03 8.54
N LEU A 88 3.24 6.96 9.50
CA LEU A 88 3.03 6.63 10.91
C LEU A 88 1.66 5.99 11.13
N ASP A 89 0.59 6.59 10.62
CA ASP A 89 -0.79 6.09 10.78
C ASP A 89 -0.93 4.67 10.23
N LEU A 90 -0.38 4.41 9.04
CA LEU A 90 -0.44 3.09 8.41
C LEU A 90 0.35 2.03 9.20
N ASN A 91 1.52 2.37 9.72
CA ASN A 91 2.34 1.43 10.49
C ASN A 91 1.80 1.20 11.91
N LEU A 92 1.18 2.21 12.52
CA LEU A 92 0.45 2.06 13.78
C LEU A 92 -0.79 1.16 13.59
N TRP A 93 -1.52 1.35 12.49
CA TRP A 93 -2.63 0.47 12.13
C TRP A 93 -2.15 -0.97 11.91
N LEU A 94 -1.04 -1.17 11.18
CA LEU A 94 -0.49 -2.51 10.97
C LEU A 94 -0.07 -3.17 12.29
N LEU A 95 0.54 -2.41 13.19
CA LEU A 95 0.93 -2.94 14.50
C LEU A 95 -0.28 -3.42 15.31
N ALA A 96 -1.36 -2.62 15.36
CA ALA A 96 -2.60 -3.00 16.01
C ALA A 96 -3.23 -4.24 15.35
N TYR A 97 -3.29 -4.26 14.02
CA TYR A 97 -3.78 -5.41 13.27
C TYR A 97 -3.01 -6.70 13.61
N CYS A 98 -1.68 -6.64 13.64
CA CYS A 98 -0.84 -7.79 13.95
C CYS A 98 -0.95 -8.24 15.40
N ASP A 99 -1.15 -7.34 16.36
CA ASP A 99 -1.37 -7.67 17.77
C ASP A 99 -2.70 -8.43 17.94
N ASP A 100 -3.77 -7.93 17.32
CA ASP A 100 -5.11 -8.53 17.38
C ASP A 100 -5.18 -9.94 16.77
N HIS A 101 -4.33 -10.24 15.78
CA HIS A 101 -4.34 -11.50 15.03
C HIS A 101 -3.14 -12.41 15.34
N GLY A 102 -2.23 -12.00 16.25
CA GLY A 102 -1.08 -12.80 16.67
C GLY A 102 0.05 -12.92 15.64
N HIS A 103 0.14 -11.98 14.68
CA HIS A 103 1.16 -12.00 13.63
C HIS A 103 2.46 -11.35 14.08
N LEU A 104 3.29 -12.09 14.82
CA LEU A 104 4.56 -11.59 15.35
C LEU A 104 5.48 -11.00 14.28
N ALA A 105 5.58 -11.64 13.11
CA ALA A 105 6.42 -11.17 12.01
C ALA A 105 5.97 -9.79 11.49
N GLY A 106 4.66 -9.60 11.31
CA GLY A 106 4.08 -8.31 10.90
C GLY A 106 4.23 -7.23 11.98
N ALA A 107 4.12 -7.60 13.26
CA ALA A 107 4.36 -6.67 14.36
C ALA A 107 5.82 -6.18 14.40
N VAL A 108 6.79 -7.09 14.21
CA VAL A 108 8.22 -6.72 14.11
C VAL A 108 8.46 -5.82 12.90
N HIS A 109 7.86 -6.14 11.76
CA HIS A 109 7.94 -5.33 10.54
C HIS A 109 7.44 -3.90 10.79
N ALA A 110 6.23 -3.75 11.33
CA ALA A 110 5.64 -2.44 11.65
C ALA A 110 6.51 -1.66 12.65
N HIS A 111 7.04 -2.33 13.67
CA HIS A 111 7.90 -1.69 14.67
C HIS A 111 9.20 -1.15 14.06
N LEU A 112 9.85 -1.93 13.18
CA LEU A 112 11.04 -1.48 12.46
C LEU A 112 10.74 -0.26 11.58
N ALA A 113 9.63 -0.28 10.84
CA ALA A 113 9.20 0.83 10.01
C ALA A 113 8.96 2.11 10.82
N LEU A 114 8.32 2.02 12.00
CA LEU A 114 8.10 3.15 12.91
C LEU A 114 9.43 3.72 13.46
N VAL A 115 10.37 2.85 13.84
CA VAL A 115 11.71 3.30 14.29
C VAL A 115 12.43 4.05 13.17
N HIS A 116 12.36 3.56 11.94
CA HIS A 116 12.96 4.24 10.79
C HIS A 116 12.28 5.58 10.48
N ALA A 117 10.95 5.65 10.53
CA ALA A 117 10.20 6.89 10.36
C ALA A 117 10.56 7.91 11.45
N GLY A 118 10.62 7.48 12.71
CA GLY A 118 10.99 8.33 13.86
C GLY A 118 12.41 8.90 13.79
N ARG A 119 13.36 8.17 13.18
CA ARG A 119 14.72 8.66 12.92
C ARG A 119 14.84 9.55 11.68
N SER A 120 13.89 9.45 10.75
CA SER A 120 13.91 10.15 9.45
C SER A 120 13.14 11.46 9.48
N LEU A 121 12.26 11.66 10.47
CA LEU A 121 11.69 12.97 10.75
C LEU A 121 12.84 13.95 11.04
N PRO A 122 13.02 15.03 10.25
CA PRO A 122 14.02 16.02 10.58
C PRO A 122 13.71 16.53 11.98
N ALA A 123 14.67 16.38 12.90
CA ALA A 123 14.63 16.93 14.24
C ALA A 123 14.56 18.47 14.13
N ARG A 124 13.39 19.02 13.85
CA ARG A 124 13.21 20.44 13.54
C ARG A 124 12.67 21.28 14.68
N GLU A 125 12.49 20.72 15.87
CA GLU A 125 11.92 21.49 17.00
C GLU A 125 12.44 21.16 18.41
N HIS A 126 13.68 20.69 18.63
CA HIS A 126 14.17 20.49 20.02
C HIS A 126 15.61 20.95 20.33
N LEU A 127 16.11 21.98 19.64
CA LEU A 127 17.26 22.79 20.06
C LEU A 127 17.04 24.24 19.56
N GLY A 128 16.15 25.01 20.19
CA GLY A 128 16.54 26.07 21.15
C GLY A 128 16.37 27.46 20.49
N PRO A 129 16.32 28.56 21.27
CA PRO A 129 16.75 28.70 22.66
C PRO A 129 15.66 28.47 23.71
#